data_AF-A3IK22-F1
#
_entry.id   AF-A3IK22-F1
#
_cell.length_a   1.000
_cell.length_b   1.000
_cell.length_c   1.000
_cell.angle_alpha   90.00
_cell.angle_beta   90.00
_cell.angle_gamma   90.00
#
_symmetry.space_group_name_H-M   'P 1'
#
loop_
_entity.id
_entity.type
_entity.pdbx_description
1 polymer ?
#
loop_
_entity_poly.entity_id
_entity_poly.type
_entity_poly.pdbx_seq_one_letter_code
_entity_poly.pdbx_strand_id
1 'polypeptide(L)'
;MINHWSAIGIYSQKELSQMIDLGLKYPSSQFQDKKTGRTYLLTDNFAELWVHIDAKCAVPSFASSTIIKAKVTKWIENENSCPYCAMLCVDVLDKETDYKLYPIAITFGNVALARQSVEIGKTINFHLAVFIESCQSWDSIESYKQQYPERKLGLGWFIPLGPFSPLEKLKNNQPRAAFFGIVKEVQRKKNPWTNNYYQHLLLECADKTYECVAEHEKLKNIFIGNLVYVESWLCAKLINT
;
A
#
# COMPACT_ATOMS: atom_id res chain seq x y z
N MET A 1 -5.35 -14.50 8.40
CA MET A 1 -5.20 -13.10 7.94
C MET A 1 -3.81 -12.97 7.34
N ILE A 2 -3.70 -12.96 6.01
CA ILE A 2 -2.47 -12.73 5.22
C ILE A 2 -2.94 -11.97 3.98
N ASN A 3 -3.40 -10.73 4.17
CA ASN A 3 -4.21 -10.11 3.11
C ASN A 3 -3.40 -9.24 2.15
N HIS A 4 -2.38 -8.53 2.66
CA HIS A 4 -1.52 -7.68 1.85
C HIS A 4 -0.22 -8.37 1.42
N TRP A 5 0.21 -9.43 2.10
CA TRP A 5 1.39 -10.23 1.70
C TRP A 5 1.16 -11.03 0.43
N SER A 6 -0.06 -11.50 0.23
CA SER A 6 -0.42 -12.24 -0.98
C SER A 6 -0.34 -11.37 -2.23
N ALA A 7 -0.42 -10.04 -2.06
CA ALA A 7 -0.19 -9.07 -3.13
C ALA A 7 1.27 -8.99 -3.61
N ILE A 8 2.21 -9.62 -2.90
CA ILE A 8 3.58 -9.83 -3.37
C ILE A 8 3.91 -11.33 -3.50
N GLY A 9 2.91 -12.20 -3.60
CA GLY A 9 3.12 -13.64 -3.81
C GLY A 9 3.51 -14.44 -2.57
N ILE A 10 3.20 -13.97 -1.36
CA ILE A 10 3.35 -14.73 -0.12
C ILE A 10 1.95 -15.09 0.41
N TYR A 11 1.53 -16.35 0.28
CA TYR A 11 0.13 -16.75 0.49
C TYR A 11 -0.15 -17.38 1.85
N SER A 12 0.90 -17.82 2.56
CA SER A 12 0.78 -18.52 3.84
C SER A 12 1.76 -18.00 4.89
N GLN A 13 1.40 -18.20 6.16
CA GLN A 13 2.24 -17.78 7.28
C GLN A 13 3.52 -18.60 7.28
N LYS A 14 3.43 -19.86 6.86
CA LYS A 14 4.57 -20.76 6.67
C LYS A 14 5.54 -20.21 5.64
N GLU A 15 5.06 -19.77 4.47
CA GLU A 15 5.91 -19.14 3.45
C GLU A 15 6.54 -17.85 3.99
N LEU A 16 5.77 -16.98 4.66
CA LEU A 16 6.31 -15.76 5.26
C LEU A 16 7.44 -16.06 6.26
N SER A 17 7.21 -17.02 7.17
CA SER A 17 8.23 -17.47 8.13
C SER A 17 9.47 -18.03 7.44
N GLN A 18 9.31 -18.85 6.40
CA GLN A 18 10.43 -19.38 5.62
C GLN A 18 11.24 -18.28 4.93
N MET A 19 10.58 -17.25 4.38
CA MET A 19 11.26 -16.11 3.75
C MET A 19 12.01 -15.27 4.79
N ILE A 20 11.41 -15.06 5.96
CA ILE A 20 12.08 -14.39 7.09
C ILE A 20 13.32 -15.19 7.50
N ASP A 21 13.18 -16.50 7.74
CA ASP A 21 14.30 -17.36 8.14
C ASP A 21 15.43 -17.38 7.10
N LEU A 22 15.07 -17.43 5.81
CA LEU A 22 16.04 -17.42 4.71
C LEU A 22 16.82 -16.11 4.67
N GLY A 23 16.13 -14.96 4.73
CA GLY A 23 16.80 -13.66 4.71
C GLY A 23 17.58 -13.36 5.99
N LEU A 24 17.19 -13.92 7.14
CA LEU A 24 17.99 -13.83 8.37
C LEU A 24 19.30 -14.64 8.29
N LYS A 25 19.27 -15.80 7.60
CA LYS A 25 20.47 -16.63 7.38
C LYS A 25 21.41 -16.04 6.32
N TYR A 26 20.86 -15.37 5.32
CA TYR A 26 21.60 -14.80 4.19
C TYR A 26 21.20 -13.33 3.97
N PRO A 27 21.52 -12.42 4.91
CA PRO A 27 21.10 -11.03 4.80
C PRO A 27 21.74 -10.39 3.56
N SER A 28 20.92 -9.65 2.78
CA SER A 28 21.44 -8.87 1.67
C SER A 28 22.44 -7.83 2.18
N SER A 29 23.67 -7.86 1.65
CA SER A 29 24.73 -6.92 2.04
C SER A 29 24.45 -5.48 1.61
N GLN A 30 23.51 -5.27 0.68
CA GLN A 30 23.26 -3.97 0.07
C GLN A 30 22.46 -2.99 0.95
N PHE A 31 21.69 -3.47 1.93
CA PHE A 31 20.79 -2.63 2.73
C PHE A 31 20.61 -3.11 4.17
N GLN A 32 21.70 -3.57 4.79
CA GLN A 32 21.73 -3.71 6.24
C GLN A 32 21.85 -2.32 6.85
N ASP A 33 20.72 -1.75 7.30
CA ASP A 33 20.74 -0.48 8.02
C ASP A 33 21.28 -0.74 9.44
N LYS A 34 22.60 -0.65 9.56
CA LYS A 34 23.34 -0.84 10.82
C LYS A 34 22.91 0.15 11.91
N LYS A 35 22.32 1.29 11.55
CA LYS A 35 21.88 2.32 12.51
C LYS A 35 20.55 1.95 13.18
N THR A 36 19.69 1.21 12.48
CA THR A 36 18.34 0.86 12.97
C THR A 36 18.15 -0.63 13.21
N GLY A 37 19.17 -1.47 12.94
CA GLY A 37 19.10 -2.93 13.08
C GLY A 37 18.22 -3.60 12.03
N ARG A 38 17.99 -2.95 10.88
CA ARG A 38 17.01 -3.39 9.87
C ARG A 38 17.68 -4.05 8.70
N THR A 39 17.00 -5.07 8.19
CA THR A 39 17.45 -5.77 7.00
C THR A 39 16.34 -5.81 5.97
N TYR A 40 16.65 -5.24 4.81
CA TYR A 40 15.94 -5.52 3.59
C TYR A 40 16.28 -6.95 3.15
N LEU A 41 15.30 -7.86 3.15
CA LEU A 41 15.61 -9.27 2.92
C LEU A 41 15.61 -9.64 1.45
N LEU A 42 14.61 -9.17 0.70
CA LEU A 42 14.35 -9.69 -0.65
C LEU A 42 13.80 -8.59 -1.59
N THR A 43 14.40 -8.47 -2.80
CA THR A 43 14.00 -7.58 -3.91
C THR A 43 13.78 -8.34 -5.23
N ASP A 44 12.81 -7.90 -6.02
CA ASP A 44 12.68 -8.19 -7.45
C ASP A 44 12.71 -6.90 -8.29
N ASN A 45 13.32 -5.84 -7.73
CA ASN A 45 13.29 -4.43 -8.14
C ASN A 45 11.96 -3.70 -7.87
N PHE A 46 10.85 -4.42 -7.67
CA PHE A 46 9.54 -3.81 -7.40
C PHE A 46 9.04 -4.18 -6.01
N ALA A 47 8.76 -5.46 -5.77
CA ALA A 47 8.35 -5.96 -4.47
C ALA A 47 9.53 -6.04 -3.51
N GLU A 48 9.26 -5.66 -2.27
CA GLU A 48 10.22 -5.53 -1.19
C GLU A 48 9.66 -6.20 0.07
N LEU A 49 10.50 -6.98 0.77
CA LEU A 49 10.17 -7.49 2.11
C LEU A 49 11.14 -6.92 3.14
N TRP A 50 10.61 -6.06 4.02
CA TRP A 50 11.36 -5.47 5.12
C TRP A 50 11.15 -6.28 6.39
N VAL A 51 12.23 -6.66 7.08
CA VAL A 51 12.14 -7.40 8.33
C VAL A 51 12.82 -6.67 9.46
N HIS A 52 12.12 -6.65 10.60
CA HIS A 52 12.56 -6.07 11.85
C HIS A 52 12.91 -7.20 12.81
N ILE A 53 14.19 -7.54 12.87
CA ILE A 53 14.72 -8.70 13.60
C ILE A 53 14.33 -8.63 15.08
N ASP A 54 14.50 -7.46 15.70
CA ASP A 54 14.22 -7.26 17.13
C ASP A 54 12.73 -7.34 17.48
N ALA A 55 11.84 -7.00 16.54
CA ALA A 55 10.40 -6.99 16.76
C ALA A 55 9.68 -8.21 16.17
N LYS A 56 10.41 -9.12 15.51
CA LYS A 56 9.88 -10.30 14.80
C LYS A 56 8.70 -9.96 13.88
N CYS A 57 8.74 -8.80 13.24
CA CYS A 57 7.72 -8.36 12.30
C CYS A 57 8.32 -8.10 10.92
N ALA A 58 7.46 -8.09 9.92
CA ALA A 58 7.82 -7.74 8.57
C ALA A 58 6.83 -6.69 8.03
N VAL A 59 7.24 -5.92 7.03
CA VAL A 59 6.35 -5.05 6.24
C VAL A 59 6.61 -5.27 4.75
N PRO A 60 5.59 -5.46 3.89
CA PRO A 60 5.81 -5.48 2.46
C PRO A 60 5.87 -4.05 1.94
N SER A 61 6.71 -3.82 0.95
CA SER A 61 6.71 -2.58 0.19
C SER A 61 6.75 -2.91 -1.31
N PHE A 62 6.37 -1.94 -2.12
CA PHE A 62 6.36 -2.09 -3.57
C PHE A 62 6.81 -0.77 -4.19
N ALA A 63 7.72 -0.83 -5.15
CA ALA A 63 8.19 0.32 -5.88
C ALA A 63 7.05 0.82 -6.77
N SER A 64 6.64 2.07 -6.54
CA SER A 64 5.57 2.73 -7.28
C SER A 64 6.09 4.02 -7.86
N SER A 65 5.66 4.36 -9.07
CA SER A 65 5.90 5.66 -9.69
C SER A 65 4.88 6.72 -9.26
N THR A 66 3.81 6.36 -8.56
CA THR A 66 2.78 7.30 -8.09
C THR A 66 3.33 8.22 -6.99
N ILE A 67 3.62 9.47 -7.33
CA ILE A 67 4.12 10.48 -6.40
C ILE A 67 2.95 11.22 -5.73
N ILE A 68 2.97 11.26 -4.40
CA ILE A 68 2.01 11.98 -3.58
C ILE A 68 2.72 13.10 -2.82
N LYS A 69 2.20 14.32 -2.94
CA LYS A 69 2.54 15.47 -2.10
C LYS A 69 1.57 15.50 -0.92
N ALA A 70 2.08 15.56 0.30
CA ALA A 70 1.22 15.59 1.49
C ALA A 70 1.82 16.37 2.64
N LYS A 71 0.97 16.94 3.49
CA LYS A 71 1.36 17.56 4.75
C LYS A 71 1.30 16.54 5.88
N VAL A 72 2.39 16.42 6.63
CA VAL A 72 2.51 15.48 7.75
C VAL A 72 1.65 15.96 8.91
N THR A 73 0.78 15.10 9.43
CA THR A 73 -0.12 15.46 10.55
C THR A 73 0.29 14.80 11.86
N LYS A 74 0.50 13.48 11.88
CA LYS A 74 0.93 12.75 13.09
C LYS A 74 1.45 11.36 12.77
N TRP A 75 2.22 10.81 13.70
CA TRP A 75 2.49 9.38 13.78
C TRP A 75 1.46 8.71 14.69
N ILE A 76 1.00 7.52 14.32
CA ILE A 76 0.20 6.65 15.18
C ILE A 76 1.01 5.37 15.42
N GLU A 77 1.26 5.08 16.70
CA GLU A 77 1.92 3.84 17.11
C GLU A 77 0.96 2.65 16.98
N ASN A 78 1.51 1.48 16.66
CA ASN A 78 0.73 0.25 16.69
C ASN A 78 0.38 -0.14 18.14
N GLU A 79 -0.77 -0.79 18.36
CA GLU A 79 -1.25 -1.23 19.68
C GLU A 79 -0.24 -2.11 20.43
N ASN A 80 0.54 -2.91 19.69
CA ASN A 80 1.60 -3.75 20.25
C ASN A 80 2.90 -2.97 20.55
N SER A 81 2.88 -1.63 20.44
CA SER A 81 4.03 -0.74 20.64
C SER A 81 5.26 -1.09 19.79
N CYS A 82 5.09 -1.84 18.70
CA CYS A 82 6.20 -2.12 17.80
C CYS A 82 6.62 -0.81 17.14
N PRO A 83 7.83 -0.28 17.43
CA PRO A 83 8.29 1.03 16.94
C PRO A 83 8.47 1.05 15.43
N TYR A 84 8.33 -0.11 14.78
CA TYR A 84 8.57 -0.35 13.38
C TYR A 84 7.29 -0.57 12.57
N CYS A 85 6.14 -0.68 13.25
CA CYS A 85 4.83 -0.81 12.64
C CYS A 85 3.99 0.47 12.75
N ALA A 86 4.60 1.58 13.13
CA ALA A 86 3.91 2.85 13.18
C ALA A 86 3.49 3.32 11.79
N MET A 87 2.36 4.01 11.74
CA MET A 87 1.84 4.61 10.52
C MET A 87 1.90 6.13 10.60
N LEU A 88 2.05 6.75 9.44
CA LEU A 88 2.03 8.19 9.29
C LEU A 88 0.67 8.60 8.76
N CYS A 89 0.04 9.52 9.46
CA CYS A 89 -1.13 10.25 8.97
C CYS A 89 -0.66 11.49 8.22
N VAL A 90 -1.18 11.70 7.02
CA VAL A 90 -0.90 12.87 6.20
C VAL A 90 -2.18 13.42 5.57
N ASP A 91 -2.18 14.71 5.28
CA ASP A 91 -3.18 15.34 4.43
C ASP A 91 -2.63 15.44 3.01
N VAL A 92 -3.21 14.69 2.08
CA VAL A 92 -2.84 14.74 0.67
C VAL A 92 -3.20 16.11 0.11
N LEU A 93 -2.25 16.71 -0.60
CA LEU A 93 -2.37 18.04 -1.16
C LEU A 93 -2.50 17.96 -2.68
N ASP A 94 -3.30 18.88 -3.22
CA ASP A 94 -3.27 19.19 -4.63
C ASP A 94 -1.89 19.76 -5.01
N LYS A 95 -1.36 19.32 -6.15
CA LYS A 95 0.03 19.63 -6.53
C LYS A 95 0.21 21.11 -6.87
N GLU A 96 -0.82 21.75 -7.41
CA GLU A 96 -0.76 23.11 -7.95
C GLU A 96 -1.21 24.14 -6.92
N THR A 97 -2.27 23.83 -6.19
CA THR A 97 -2.94 24.79 -5.29
C THR A 97 -2.56 24.62 -3.82
N ASP A 98 -1.87 23.53 -3.46
CA ASP A 98 -1.62 23.13 -2.07
C ASP A 98 -2.90 22.96 -1.22
N TYR A 99 -4.07 22.88 -1.88
CA TYR A 99 -5.34 22.62 -1.23
C TYR A 99 -5.38 21.17 -0.72
N LYS A 100 -5.94 20.98 0.47
CA LYS A 100 -6.13 19.64 1.04
C LYS A 100 -7.18 18.87 0.25
N LEU A 101 -6.79 17.75 -0.36
CA LEU A 101 -7.71 16.85 -1.05
C LEU A 101 -8.38 15.90 -0.06
N TYR A 102 -7.59 15.06 0.62
CA TYR A 102 -8.12 14.05 1.56
C TYR A 102 -7.01 13.57 2.52
N PRO A 103 -7.37 13.10 3.73
CA PRO A 103 -6.40 12.52 4.65
C PRO A 103 -6.10 11.05 4.30
N ILE A 104 -4.88 10.57 4.53
CA ILE A 104 -4.54 9.14 4.41
C ILE A 104 -3.61 8.70 5.54
N ALA A 105 -3.67 7.40 5.86
CA ALA A 105 -2.70 6.75 6.73
C ALA A 105 -1.86 5.80 5.90
N ILE A 106 -0.54 5.87 6.05
CA ILE A 106 0.43 5.07 5.28
C ILE A 106 1.43 4.41 6.21
N THR A 107 1.93 3.25 5.80
CA THR A 107 3.10 2.61 6.43
C THR A 107 4.34 2.77 5.56
N PHE A 108 5.51 2.42 6.09
CA PHE A 108 6.76 2.43 5.35
C PHE A 108 7.45 1.09 5.53
N GLY A 109 8.12 0.60 4.48
CA GLY A 109 9.03 -0.55 4.62
C GLY A 109 10.12 -0.26 5.67
N ASN A 110 10.67 0.96 5.66
CA ASN A 110 11.64 1.43 6.66
C ASN A 110 11.10 2.64 7.47
N VAL A 111 10.17 2.40 8.39
CA VAL A 111 9.63 3.42 9.34
C VAL A 111 10.67 4.25 10.12
N ALA A 112 11.80 3.71 10.58
CA ALA A 112 12.80 4.45 11.37
C ALA A 112 13.57 5.45 10.50
N LEU A 113 13.91 5.05 9.27
CA LEU A 113 14.47 5.99 8.31
C LEU A 113 13.46 7.09 8.01
N ALA A 114 12.19 6.73 7.83
CA ALA A 114 11.13 7.71 7.62
C ALA A 114 11.00 8.70 8.79
N ARG A 115 11.03 8.21 10.04
CA ARG A 115 10.99 9.06 11.24
C ARG A 115 12.14 10.03 11.36
N GLN A 116 13.33 9.68 10.86
CA GLN A 116 14.47 10.60 10.85
C GLN A 116 14.31 11.74 9.84
N SER A 117 13.48 11.56 8.82
CA SER A 117 13.37 12.47 7.68
C SER A 117 12.03 13.23 7.64
N VAL A 118 11.06 12.82 8.46
CA VAL A 118 9.68 13.32 8.43
C VAL A 118 9.37 14.10 9.70
N GLU A 119 9.14 15.39 9.52
CA GLU A 119 8.72 16.31 10.58
C GLU A 119 7.22 16.60 10.52
N ILE A 120 6.56 16.63 11.68
CA ILE A 120 5.14 17.00 11.77
C ILE A 120 4.93 18.44 11.28
N GLY A 121 3.88 18.66 10.49
CA GLY A 121 3.53 19.97 9.93
C GLY A 121 4.30 20.33 8.64
N LYS A 122 5.33 19.57 8.26
CA LYS A 122 6.04 19.77 6.99
C LYS A 122 5.34 19.07 5.83
N THR A 123 5.63 19.54 4.62
CA THR A 123 5.22 18.88 3.37
C THR A 123 6.29 17.90 2.95
N ILE A 124 5.87 16.70 2.55
CA ILE A 124 6.74 15.64 2.02
C ILE A 124 6.21 15.15 0.67
N ASN A 125 7.12 14.58 -0.12
CA ASN A 125 6.77 13.79 -1.30
C ASN A 125 7.15 12.32 -1.07
N PHE A 126 6.28 11.40 -1.47
CA PHE A 126 6.55 9.97 -1.39
C PHE A 126 5.94 9.22 -2.56
N HIS A 127 6.53 8.08 -2.87
CA HIS A 127 5.91 7.07 -3.72
C HIS A 127 4.88 6.29 -2.92
N LEU A 128 3.68 6.11 -3.46
CA LEU A 128 2.59 5.37 -2.82
C LEU A 128 2.26 4.09 -3.61
N ALA A 129 2.32 2.95 -2.94
CA ALA A 129 1.85 1.67 -3.46
C ALA A 129 0.58 1.21 -2.73
N VAL A 130 -0.34 0.66 -3.51
CA VAL A 130 -1.67 0.23 -3.05
C VAL A 130 -1.75 -1.30 -3.05
N PHE A 131 -1.91 -1.92 -1.89
CA PHE A 131 -1.99 -3.36 -1.74
C PHE A 131 -3.46 -3.77 -1.61
N ILE A 132 -4.03 -4.31 -2.68
CA ILE A 132 -5.46 -4.64 -2.76
C ILE A 132 -5.78 -5.84 -1.87
N GLU A 133 -6.67 -5.58 -0.93
CA GLU A 133 -7.20 -6.54 0.03
C GLU A 133 -8.51 -7.17 -0.45
N SER A 134 -9.37 -6.39 -1.09
CA SER A 134 -10.63 -6.85 -1.71
C SER A 134 -10.91 -6.06 -2.99
N CYS A 135 -11.61 -6.67 -3.94
CA CYS A 135 -11.96 -6.05 -5.21
C CYS A 135 -13.40 -6.42 -5.59
N GLN A 136 -14.18 -5.42 -5.97
CA GLN A 136 -15.45 -5.57 -6.69
C GLN A 136 -15.27 -4.91 -8.05
N SER A 137 -15.81 -5.54 -9.10
CA SER A 137 -15.62 -5.09 -10.47
C SER A 137 -16.91 -5.08 -11.26
N TRP A 138 -16.96 -4.14 -12.20
CA TRP A 138 -18.01 -3.99 -13.18
C TRP A 138 -17.37 -3.85 -14.56
N ASP A 139 -18.03 -4.40 -15.57
CA ASP A 139 -17.51 -4.37 -16.94
C ASP A 139 -17.31 -2.93 -17.43
N SER A 140 -18.19 -2.03 -17.02
CA SER A 140 -18.13 -0.60 -17.35
C SER A 140 -18.84 0.28 -16.32
N ILE A 141 -18.74 1.59 -16.51
CA ILE A 141 -19.46 2.61 -15.75
C ILE A 141 -20.97 2.48 -15.93
N GLU A 142 -21.41 2.17 -17.14
CA GLU A 142 -22.83 2.01 -17.49
C GLU A 142 -23.42 0.81 -16.76
N SER A 143 -22.68 -0.31 -16.72
CA SER A 143 -23.07 -1.51 -15.96
C SER A 143 -23.23 -1.19 -14.47
N TYR A 144 -22.28 -0.47 -13.88
CA TYR A 144 -22.38 -0.01 -12.49
C TYR A 144 -23.62 0.89 -12.25
N LYS A 145 -23.86 1.87 -13.13
CA LYS A 145 -25.02 2.79 -13.03
C LYS A 145 -26.35 2.06 -13.16
N GLN A 146 -26.43 1.04 -14.01
CA GLN A 146 -27.64 0.22 -14.15
C GLN A 146 -27.91 -0.61 -12.89
N GLN A 147 -26.87 -1.17 -12.28
CA GLN A 147 -27.00 -1.94 -11.05
C GLN A 147 -27.31 -1.05 -9.83
N TYR A 148 -26.78 0.17 -9.80
CA TYR A 148 -26.92 1.11 -8.69
C TYR A 148 -27.40 2.50 -9.14
N PRO A 149 -28.63 2.63 -9.66
CA PRO A 149 -29.12 3.87 -10.27
C PRO A 149 -29.17 5.05 -9.29
N GLU A 150 -29.41 4.78 -8.01
CA GLU A 150 -29.48 5.79 -6.94
C GLU A 150 -28.11 6.13 -6.32
N ARG A 151 -27.06 5.35 -6.60
CA ARG A 151 -25.73 5.60 -6.01
C ARG A 151 -24.94 6.57 -6.87
N LYS A 152 -24.77 7.79 -6.35
CA LYS A 152 -23.85 8.79 -6.89
C LYS A 152 -22.38 8.53 -6.50
N LEU A 153 -21.91 7.28 -6.52
CA LEU A 153 -20.45 7.05 -6.44
C LEU A 153 -19.87 7.61 -7.74
N GLY A 154 -19.16 8.74 -7.62
CA GLY A 154 -18.45 9.33 -8.72
C GLY A 154 -17.22 8.49 -9.06
N LEU A 155 -16.90 8.41 -10.33
CA LEU A 155 -15.60 7.91 -10.76
C LEU A 155 -14.49 8.66 -10.03
N GLY A 156 -13.52 7.92 -9.53
CA GLY A 156 -12.36 8.49 -8.86
C GLY A 156 -12.54 8.84 -7.39
N TRP A 157 -13.54 8.27 -6.72
CA TRP A 157 -13.67 8.41 -5.28
C TRP A 157 -12.50 7.77 -4.56
N PHE A 158 -11.93 8.54 -3.64
CA PHE A 158 -11.00 8.09 -2.63
C PHE A 158 -11.73 8.11 -1.27
N ILE A 159 -11.75 6.97 -0.59
CA ILE A 159 -12.39 6.84 0.72
C ILE A 159 -11.32 6.54 1.76
N PRO A 160 -10.97 7.48 2.64
CA PRO A 160 -10.02 7.22 3.71
C PRO A 160 -10.63 6.24 4.72
N LEU A 161 -9.90 5.16 5.01
CA LEU A 161 -10.30 4.13 5.98
C LEU A 161 -9.32 4.11 7.16
N GLY A 162 -9.46 3.13 8.05
CA GLY A 162 -8.67 3.04 9.27
C GLY A 162 -8.92 4.24 10.19
N PRO A 163 -7.91 5.02 10.60
CA PRO A 163 -8.08 6.08 11.60
C PRO A 163 -9.00 7.23 11.15
N PHE A 164 -9.36 7.29 9.87
CA PHE A 164 -10.23 8.31 9.30
C PHE A 164 -11.64 7.82 8.98
N SER A 165 -11.93 6.53 9.18
CA SER A 165 -13.25 5.99 8.86
C SER A 165 -14.33 6.66 9.71
N PRO A 166 -15.49 7.05 9.15
CA PRO A 166 -16.61 7.53 9.96
C PRO A 166 -17.25 6.37 10.75
N LEU A 167 -17.10 5.14 10.27
CA LEU A 167 -17.68 3.94 10.88
C LEU A 167 -16.77 3.44 12.00
N GLU A 168 -17.26 3.46 13.23
CA GLU A 168 -16.49 3.08 14.43
C GLU A 168 -15.86 1.69 14.33
N LYS A 169 -16.59 0.71 13.78
CA LYS A 169 -16.08 -0.66 13.55
C LYS A 169 -14.88 -0.73 12.58
N LEU A 170 -14.67 0.30 11.76
CA LEU A 170 -13.58 0.42 10.79
C LEU A 170 -12.53 1.46 11.23
N LYS A 171 -12.73 2.14 12.37
CA LYS A 171 -11.75 3.04 13.01
C LYS A 171 -10.66 2.22 13.69
N ASN A 172 -9.96 1.42 12.90
CA ASN A 172 -8.79 0.68 13.37
C ASN A 172 -7.50 1.45 13.04
N ASN A 173 -6.43 1.12 13.77
CA ASN A 173 -5.13 1.73 13.57
C ASN A 173 -4.38 1.10 12.38
N GLN A 174 -4.99 1.12 11.19
CA GLN A 174 -4.41 0.53 9.97
C GLN A 174 -4.37 1.54 8.81
N PRO A 175 -3.33 1.50 7.96
CA PRO A 175 -3.16 2.39 6.80
C PRO A 175 -4.06 1.95 5.63
N ARG A 176 -5.37 2.04 5.80
CA ARG A 176 -6.34 1.56 4.80
C ARG A 176 -7.00 2.70 4.04
N ALA A 177 -7.33 2.42 2.78
CA ALA A 177 -8.20 3.26 1.96
C ALA A 177 -8.97 2.41 0.96
N ALA A 178 -10.07 2.96 0.44
CA ALA A 178 -10.73 2.41 -0.72
C ALA A 178 -10.63 3.36 -1.92
N PHE A 179 -10.47 2.75 -3.09
CA PHE A 179 -10.36 3.45 -4.36
C PHE A 179 -11.48 2.97 -5.28
N PHE A 180 -12.06 3.91 -6.02
CA PHE A 180 -13.00 3.63 -7.09
C PHE A 180 -12.46 4.20 -8.39
N GLY A 181 -12.12 3.34 -9.35
CA GLY A 181 -11.36 3.76 -10.53
C GLY A 181 -11.47 2.80 -11.70
N ILE A 182 -10.84 3.18 -12.81
CA ILE A 182 -10.83 2.41 -14.05
C ILE A 182 -9.48 1.72 -14.21
N VAL A 183 -9.50 0.43 -14.53
CA VAL A 183 -8.30 -0.35 -14.80
C VAL A 183 -7.69 0.11 -16.13
N LYS A 184 -6.46 0.62 -16.09
CA LYS A 184 -5.70 1.03 -17.29
C LYS A 184 -4.74 -0.03 -17.77
N GLU A 185 -4.24 -0.82 -16.83
CA GLU A 185 -3.27 -1.86 -17.10
C GLU A 185 -3.43 -2.98 -16.07
N VAL A 186 -3.22 -4.22 -16.51
CA VAL A 186 -3.15 -5.40 -15.65
C VAL A 186 -2.02 -6.30 -16.14
N GLN A 187 -1.08 -6.60 -15.24
CA GLN A 187 0.09 -7.42 -15.52
C GLN A 187 0.25 -8.52 -14.49
N ARG A 188 0.38 -9.76 -14.95
CA ARG A 188 0.76 -10.89 -14.11
C ARG A 188 2.27 -10.88 -13.92
N LYS A 189 2.71 -10.67 -12.67
CA LYS A 189 4.12 -10.70 -12.26
C LYS A 189 4.40 -11.95 -11.43
N LYS A 190 5.65 -12.41 -11.43
CA LYS A 190 6.11 -13.58 -10.66
C LYS A 190 7.09 -13.12 -9.60
N ASN A 191 6.81 -13.41 -8.33
CA ASN A 191 7.76 -13.19 -7.26
C ASN A 191 8.92 -14.20 -7.42
N PRO A 192 10.18 -13.76 -7.55
CA PRO A 192 11.30 -14.67 -7.81
C PRO A 192 11.70 -15.51 -6.59
N TRP A 193 11.30 -15.13 -5.38
CA TRP A 193 11.66 -15.84 -4.13
C TRP A 193 10.67 -16.96 -3.82
N THR A 194 9.37 -16.72 -4.04
CA THR A 194 8.32 -17.73 -3.80
C THR A 194 7.91 -18.48 -5.05
N ASN A 195 8.31 -18.01 -6.24
CA ASN A 195 7.80 -18.45 -7.54
C ASN A 195 6.28 -18.28 -7.74
N ASN A 196 5.58 -17.68 -6.76
CA ASN A 196 4.16 -17.40 -6.83
C ASN A 196 3.89 -16.17 -7.70
N TYR A 197 2.65 -16.05 -8.18
CA TYR A 197 2.25 -14.94 -9.04
C TYR A 197 1.51 -13.85 -8.26
N TYR A 198 1.61 -12.62 -8.71
CA TYR A 198 0.77 -11.54 -8.23
C TYR A 198 0.35 -10.68 -9.42
N GLN A 199 -0.67 -9.85 -9.22
CA GLN A 199 -1.16 -8.93 -10.23
C GLN A 199 -0.70 -7.53 -9.89
N HIS A 200 -0.15 -6.85 -10.89
CA HIS A 200 0.14 -5.43 -10.87
C HIS A 200 -0.87 -4.72 -11.76
N LEU A 201 -1.37 -3.59 -11.29
CA LEU A 201 -2.51 -2.86 -11.85
C LEU A 201 -2.16 -1.37 -11.86
N LEU A 202 -2.51 -0.70 -12.95
CA LEU A 202 -2.62 0.76 -12.96
C LEU A 202 -4.10 1.14 -12.85
N LEU A 203 -4.47 1.80 -11.76
CA LEU A 203 -5.83 2.21 -11.47
C LEU A 203 -5.97 3.73 -11.66
N GLU A 204 -6.72 4.16 -12.67
CA GLU A 204 -7.05 5.56 -12.89
C GLU A 204 -8.20 5.98 -11.95
N CYS A 205 -7.89 6.90 -11.04
CA CYS A 205 -8.85 7.59 -10.18
C CYS A 205 -8.96 9.07 -10.60
N ALA A 206 -9.77 9.86 -9.90
CA ALA A 206 -10.08 11.24 -10.32
C ALA A 206 -8.85 12.15 -10.25
N ASP A 207 -7.98 11.94 -9.28
CA ASP A 207 -6.83 12.80 -9.03
C ASP A 207 -5.57 12.28 -9.70
N LYS A 208 -5.38 10.96 -9.77
CA LYS A 208 -4.12 10.32 -10.18
C LYS A 208 -4.34 8.89 -10.70
N THR A 209 -3.29 8.33 -11.30
CA THR A 209 -3.17 6.89 -11.51
C THR A 209 -2.33 6.27 -10.39
N TYR A 210 -2.86 5.22 -9.77
CA TYR A 210 -2.22 4.49 -8.68
C TYR A 210 -1.63 3.17 -9.16
N GLU A 211 -0.41 2.87 -8.71
CA GLU A 211 0.14 1.53 -8.81
C GLU A 211 -0.41 0.64 -7.70
N CYS A 212 -1.14 -0.39 -8.12
CA CYS A 212 -1.77 -1.34 -7.25
C CYS A 212 -1.17 -2.73 -7.43
N VAL A 213 -1.10 -3.49 -6.35
CA VAL A 213 -0.72 -4.90 -6.36
C VAL A 213 -1.74 -5.74 -5.63
N ALA A 214 -1.97 -6.95 -6.11
CA ALA A 214 -2.94 -7.87 -5.54
C ALA A 214 -2.51 -9.32 -5.71
N GLU A 215 -3.08 -10.19 -4.88
CA GLU A 215 -2.99 -11.63 -5.07
C GLU A 215 -3.58 -12.03 -6.42
N HIS A 216 -2.95 -13.00 -7.09
CA HIS A 216 -3.33 -13.40 -8.44
C HIS A 216 -4.82 -13.75 -8.58
N GLU A 217 -5.34 -14.57 -7.67
CA GLU A 217 -6.73 -15.03 -7.74
C GLU A 217 -7.76 -13.91 -7.49
N LYS A 218 -7.39 -12.86 -6.75
CA LYS A 218 -8.31 -11.74 -6.47
C LYS A 218 -8.64 -10.89 -7.68
N LEU A 219 -7.72 -10.81 -8.64
CA LEU A 219 -7.89 -10.01 -9.86
C LEU A 219 -7.92 -10.86 -11.14
N LYS A 220 -8.17 -12.17 -11.02
CA LYS A 220 -8.10 -13.11 -12.14
C LYS A 220 -9.03 -12.77 -13.31
N ASN A 221 -10.18 -12.17 -13.02
CA ASN A 221 -11.20 -11.79 -14.00
C ASN A 221 -11.27 -10.28 -14.22
N ILE A 222 -10.19 -9.55 -13.91
CA ILE A 222 -10.11 -8.10 -14.10
C ILE A 222 -9.36 -7.82 -15.39
N PHE A 223 -9.94 -6.93 -16.21
CA PHE A 223 -9.40 -6.54 -17.51
C PHE A 223 -9.33 -5.01 -17.64
N ILE A 224 -8.55 -4.54 -18.61
CA ILE A 224 -8.47 -3.12 -18.95
C ILE A 224 -9.86 -2.59 -19.30
N GLY A 225 -10.20 -1.42 -18.75
CA GLY A 225 -11.49 -0.76 -18.93
C GLY A 225 -12.51 -1.10 -17.85
N ASN A 226 -12.29 -2.14 -17.03
CA ASN A 226 -13.19 -2.42 -15.92
C ASN A 226 -13.21 -1.27 -14.92
N LEU A 227 -14.39 -1.00 -14.38
CA LEU A 227 -14.58 -0.15 -13.22
C LEU A 227 -14.43 -1.03 -11.98
N VAL A 228 -13.58 -0.62 -11.03
CA VAL A 228 -13.31 -1.39 -9.83
C VAL A 228 -13.43 -0.55 -8.58
N TYR A 229 -13.98 -1.16 -7.52
CA TYR A 229 -13.90 -0.71 -6.14
C TYR A 229 -12.93 -1.64 -5.42
N VAL A 230 -11.86 -1.08 -4.86
CA VAL A 230 -10.85 -1.84 -4.14
C VAL A 230 -10.68 -1.29 -2.74
N GLU A 231 -10.68 -2.18 -1.74
CA GLU A 231 -10.18 -1.85 -0.41
C GLU A 231 -8.75 -2.30 -0.30
N SER A 232 -7.92 -1.51 0.36
CA SER A 232 -6.48 -1.66 0.25
C SER A 232 -5.73 -1.23 1.49
N TRP A 233 -4.53 -1.78 1.62
CA TRP A 233 -3.48 -1.34 2.53
C TRP A 233 -2.49 -0.43 1.79
N LEU A 234 -2.01 0.62 2.45
CA LEU A 234 -1.13 1.62 1.87
C LEU A 234 0.29 1.54 2.43
N CYS A 235 1.26 1.43 1.53
CA CYS A 235 2.68 1.48 1.86
C CYS A 235 3.38 2.54 1.02
N ALA A 236 4.24 3.32 1.65
CA ALA A 236 4.94 4.43 1.04
C ALA A 236 6.47 4.26 1.11
N LYS A 237 7.14 4.91 0.16
CA LYS A 237 8.59 5.07 0.13
C LYS A 237 8.91 6.54 -0.05
N LEU A 238 9.68 7.11 0.87
CA LEU A 238 10.08 8.52 0.76
C LEU A 238 10.91 8.73 -0.50
N ILE A 239 10.68 9.86 -1.16
CA ILE A 239 11.54 10.34 -2.23
C ILE A 239 12.68 11.08 -1.54
N ASN A 240 13.89 10.51 -1.58
CA ASN A 240 15.06 11.19 -1.04
C ASN A 240 15.23 12.52 -1.79
N THR A 241 15.09 13.63 -1.07
CA THR A 241 15.49 14.97 -1.53
C THR A 241 16.99 15.14 -1.46
#